data_AF-A0A6L8H5I3-F1
#
_entry.id   AF-A0A6L8H5I3-F1
#
_cell.length_a   1.000
_cell.length_b   1.000
_cell.length_c   1.000
_cell.angle_alpha   90.00
_cell.angle_beta   90.00
_cell.angle_gamma   90.00
#
_symmetry.space_group_name_H-M   'P 1'
#
loop_
_entity.id
_entity.type
_entity.pdbx_description
1 polymer ?
#
loop_
_entity_poly.entity_id
_entity_poly.type
_entity_poly.pdbx_seq_one_letter_code
_entity_poly.pdbx_strand_id
1 'polypeptide(L)' 'MERHFTLEYWMDDEWYVGKLKEVPGVFSQGETLDELETNVRDAYHLMVAL' A
#
# COMPACT_ATOMS: atom_id res chain seq x y z
N MET A 1 -3.94 -18.74 4.60
CA MET A 1 -5.31 -18.17 4.55
C MET A 1 -5.17 -16.87 3.76
N GLU A 2 -5.78 -16.79 2.59
CA GLU A 2 -5.71 -15.58 1.76
C GLU A 2 -6.51 -14.45 2.40
N ARG A 3 -5.93 -13.26 2.45
CA ARG A 3 -6.60 -12.04 2.91
C ARG A 3 -6.63 -11.06 1.74
N HIS A 4 -7.80 -10.51 1.48
CA HIS A 4 -7.99 -9.47 0.49
C HIS A 4 -8.14 -8.14 1.23
N PHE A 5 -7.45 -7.12 0.73
CA PHE A 5 -7.48 -5.77 1.26
C PHE A 5 -7.86 -4.79 0.16
N THR A 6 -8.39 -3.64 0.54
CA THR A 6 -8.73 -2.56 -0.38
C THR A 6 -7.63 -1.52 -0.38
N LEU A 7 -6.99 -1.32 -1.54
CA LEU A 7 -6.06 -0.22 -1.74
C LEU A 7 -6.85 1.05 -2.13
N GLU A 8 -6.82 2.06 -1.26
CA GLU A 8 -7.24 3.42 -1.61
C GLU A 8 -6.00 4.19 -2.06
N TYR A 9 -6.03 4.77 -3.26
CA TYR A 9 -4.90 5.51 -3.82
C TYR A 9 -5.33 6.81 -4.50
N TRP A 10 -4.39 7.74 -4.60
CA TRP A 10 -4.51 9.00 -5.32
C TRP A 10 -3.16 9.38 -5.93
N MET A 11 -3.18 10.35 -6.85
CA MET A 11 -1.96 10.96 -7.39
C MET A 11 -1.55 12.13 -6.50
N ASP A 12 -0.26 12.18 -6.16
CA ASP A 12 0.40 13.30 -5.50
C ASP A 12 1.67 13.63 -6.30
N ASP A 13 1.67 14.76 -6.99
CA ASP A 13 2.62 15.09 -8.06
C ASP A 13 2.78 13.93 -9.08
N GLU A 14 4.00 13.39 -9.23
CA GLU A 14 4.34 12.30 -10.14
C GLU A 14 4.23 10.91 -9.48
N TRP A 15 3.70 10.83 -8.26
CA TRP A 15 3.65 9.61 -7.46
C TRP A 15 2.21 9.12 -7.26
N TYR A 16 2.04 7.80 -7.34
CA TYR A 16 0.89 7.13 -6.75
C TYR A 16 1.13 6.98 -5.26
N VAL A 17 0.23 7.52 -4.44
CA VAL A 17 0.23 7.36 -2.98
C VAL A 17 -0.99 6.53 -2.60
N GLY A 18 -0.81 5.56 -1.70
CA GLY A 18 -1.92 4.70 -1.32
C GLY A 18 -1.77 4.06 0.05
N LYS A 19 -2.91 3.62 0.59
CA LYS A 19 -3.04 2.98 1.89
C LYS A 19 -4.04 1.82 1.86
N LEU A 20 -3.87 0.88 2.77
CA LEU A 20 -4.88 -0.15 3.00
C LEU A 20 -6.04 0.44 3.80
N LYS A 21 -7.25 0.35 3.27
CA LYS A 21 -8.46 0.84 3.93
C LYS A 21 -8.70 0.18 5.28
N GLU A 22 -8.46 -1.12 5.36
CA GLU A 22 -8.67 -1.94 6.56
C GLU A 22 -7.54 -1.75 7.59
N VAL A 23 -6.39 -1.23 7.17
CA VAL A 23 -5.24 -0.96 8.03
C VAL A 23 -4.65 0.41 7.66
N PRO A 24 -5.27 1.53 8.08
CA PRO A 24 -4.86 2.86 7.63
C PRO A 24 -3.42 3.26 7.96
N GLY A 25 -2.78 2.56 8.91
CA GLY A 25 -1.36 2.73 9.25
C GLY A 25 -0.39 2.08 8.24
N VAL A 26 -0.90 1.29 7.30
CA VAL A 26 -0.12 0.71 6.20
C VAL A 26 -0.38 1.53 4.95
N PHE A 27 0.63 2.30 4.57
CA PHE A 27 0.61 3.16 3.39
C PHE A 27 2.01 3.21 2.77
N SER A 28 2.07 3.51 1.48
CA SER A 28 3.32 3.70 0.75
C SER A 28 3.07 4.54 -0.51
N GLN A 29 4.09 4.64 -1.36
CA GLN A 29 4.04 5.33 -2.65
C GLN A 29 4.80 4.55 -3.73
N GLY A 30 4.57 4.84 -5.00
CA GLY A 30 5.32 4.32 -6.15
C GLY A 30 5.13 5.17 -7.41
N GLU A 31 6.05 5.09 -8.37
CA GLU A 31 5.95 5.82 -9.65
C GLU A 31 4.89 5.18 -10.57
N THR A 32 4.55 3.92 -10.31
CA THR A 32 3.50 3.16 -11.02
C THR A 32 2.55 2.49 -10.03
N LEU A 33 1.35 2.10 -10.49
CA LEU A 33 0.40 1.35 -9.65
C LEU A 33 0.95 0.00 -9.17
N ASP A 34 1.67 -0.73 -10.03
CA ASP A 34 2.29 -2.02 -9.67
C ASP A 34 3.35 -1.84 -8.58
N GLU A 35 4.12 -0.75 -8.66
CA GLU A 35 5.11 -0.39 -7.64
C GLU A 35 4.43 0.00 -6.32
N LEU A 36 3.38 0.83 -6.37
CA LEU A 36 2.58 1.17 -5.18
C LEU A 36 2.02 -0.09 -4.51
N GLU A 37 1.42 -1.01 -5.28
CA GLU A 37 0.90 -2.27 -4.74
C GLU A 37 1.99 -3.12 -4.07
N THR A 38 3.16 -3.20 -4.69
CA THR A 38 4.31 -3.93 -4.15
C THR A 38 4.79 -3.30 -2.85
N ASN A 39 4.98 -1.97 -2.84
CA ASN A 39 5.48 -1.25 -1.68
C ASN A 39 4.49 -1.27 -0.50
N VAL A 40 3.17 -1.23 -0.77
CA VAL A 40 2.13 -1.38 0.26
C VAL A 40 2.12 -2.79 0.83
N ARG A 41 2.31 -3.82 0.00
CA ARG A 41 2.42 -5.21 0.45
C ARG A 41 3.62 -5.41 1.36
N ASP A 42 4.77 -4.84 1.00
CA ASP A 42 5.98 -4.89 1.81
C ASP A 42 5.80 -4.16 3.14
N ALA A 43 5.19 -2.98 3.14
CA ALA A 43 4.86 -2.25 4.36
C ALA A 43 3.93 -3.06 5.29
N TYR A 44 2.92 -3.75 4.74
CA TYR A 44 2.07 -4.65 5.52
C TYR A 44 2.88 -5.81 6.13
N HIS A 45 3.76 -6.44 5.33
CA HIS A 45 4.60 -7.54 5.80
C HIS A 45 5.54 -7.13 6.93
N LEU A 46 6.11 -5.93 6.86
CA LEU A 46 6.93 -5.37 7.94
C LEU A 46 6.10 -5.14 9.21
N MET A 47 4.88 -4.62 9.09
CA MET A 47 4.00 -4.38 10.25
C MET A 47 3.61 -5.67 10.97
N VAL A 48 3.29 -6.75 10.24
CA VAL A 48 2.90 -8.03 10.85
C VAL A 48 4.08 -8.90 11.29
N ALA A 49 5.30 -8.55 10.87
CA ALA A 49 6.53 -9.17 11.33
C ALA A 49 7.04 -8.61 12.67
N LEU A 50 6.45 -7.51 13.15
CA LEU A 50 6.67 -6.92 14.48
C LEU A 50 5.72 -7.52 15.51
#